data_AF-A0A844FX39-F1
#
_entry.id   AF-A0A844FX39-F1
#
_cell.length_a   1.000
_cell.length_b   1.000
_cell.length_c   1.000
_cell.angle_alpha   90.00
_cell.angle_beta   90.00
_cell.angle_gamma   90.00
#
_symmetry.space_group_name_H-M   'P 1'
#
loop_
_entity.id
_entity.type
_entity.pdbx_description
1 polymer ?
#
loop_
_entity_poly.entity_id
_entity_poly.type
_entity_poly.pdbx_seq_one_letter_code
_entity_poly.pdbx_strand_id
1 'polypeptide(L)'
;MNQILLIFLFFAVMQMNYLCANETGRLTDLLWKNKELTENDKSFLLELAGSSDDAIASKALVVGTVRNASDIGKILDAAAKIPKGKRAEVARQIREAMEQGEIAPELTRRLLSRPYVRYSAPQADDFLRNIIVCLIVRKARENNKLPEQLPALPYDFFEQSMLRYGYFPEEKAFSSIFAIMYENLDNIACQNACMVALSAYSRIFFREAIDKVTVKDTPKTIRETLLFYLRMNRNRMDSDQKKELDKIIKQLYPENTK
;
A
#
# COMPACT_ATOMS: atom_id res chain seq x y z
N MET A 1 -12.74 21.45 -13.06
CA MET A 1 -13.58 20.55 -12.25
C MET A 1 -12.85 19.29 -11.72
N ASN A 2 -11.52 19.14 -11.88
CA ASN A 2 -10.77 17.91 -11.54
C ASN A 2 -9.85 17.98 -10.31
N GLN A 3 -9.58 19.16 -9.73
CA GLN A 3 -8.68 19.27 -8.57
C GLN A 3 -9.39 19.02 -7.22
N ILE A 4 -10.68 19.37 -7.13
CA ILE A 4 -11.47 19.20 -5.91
C ILE A 4 -11.77 17.69 -5.66
N LEU A 5 -11.98 16.89 -6.71
CA LEU A 5 -12.21 15.46 -6.58
C LEU A 5 -10.97 14.69 -6.06
N LEU A 6 -9.76 15.14 -6.43
CA LEU A 6 -8.48 14.60 -5.97
C LEU A 6 -8.21 14.93 -4.49
N ILE A 7 -8.64 16.11 -4.03
CA ILE A 7 -8.61 16.49 -2.61
C ILE A 7 -9.63 15.66 -1.79
N PHE A 8 -10.77 15.27 -2.37
CA PHE A 8 -11.72 14.37 -1.70
C PHE A 8 -11.23 12.91 -1.61
N LEU A 9 -10.55 12.39 -2.65
CA LEU A 9 -9.83 11.11 -2.57
C LEU A 9 -8.68 11.15 -1.55
N PHE A 10 -8.02 12.31 -1.42
CA PHE A 10 -7.01 12.58 -0.39
C PHE A 10 -7.59 12.52 1.03
N PHE A 11 -8.82 13.01 1.25
CA PHE A 11 -9.50 12.89 2.55
C PHE A 11 -9.85 11.45 2.92
N ALA A 12 -10.25 10.60 1.96
CA ALA A 12 -10.58 9.20 2.24
C ALA A 12 -9.34 8.35 2.62
N VAL A 13 -8.19 8.60 1.99
CA VAL A 13 -6.91 7.95 2.34
C VAL A 13 -6.33 8.52 3.64
N MET A 14 -6.50 9.82 3.89
CA MET A 14 -6.06 10.46 5.12
C MET A 14 -6.89 10.03 6.34
N GLN A 15 -8.20 9.86 6.21
CA GLN A 15 -9.06 9.51 7.34
C GLN A 15 -8.80 8.11 7.92
N MET A 16 -8.27 7.16 7.13
CA MET A 16 -7.78 5.89 7.66
C MET A 16 -6.44 5.99 8.43
N ASN A 17 -5.70 7.10 8.28
CA ASN A 17 -4.36 7.25 8.86
C ASN A 17 -4.31 8.10 10.14
N TYR A 18 -5.41 8.74 10.56
CA TYR A 18 -5.35 9.77 11.60
C TYR A 18 -5.58 9.30 13.04
N LEU A 19 -5.94 8.03 13.29
CA LEU A 19 -6.21 7.54 14.65
C LEU A 19 -5.26 6.42 15.13
N CYS A 20 -4.46 5.80 14.27
CA CYS A 20 -3.42 4.80 14.61
C CYS A 20 -2.26 4.81 13.59
N ALA A 21 -1.66 6.00 13.44
CA ALA A 21 -0.67 6.33 12.41
C ALA A 21 0.60 5.47 12.45
N ASN A 22 1.07 5.09 13.65
CA ASN A 22 2.31 4.35 13.84
C ASN A 22 2.13 2.86 13.50
N GLU A 23 1.02 2.27 13.95
CA GLU A 23 0.63 0.89 13.65
C GLU A 23 0.44 0.72 12.14
N THR A 24 -0.23 1.68 11.51
CA THR A 24 -0.49 1.66 10.07
C THR A 24 0.80 1.76 9.26
N GLY A 25 1.77 2.57 9.70
CA GLY A 25 3.11 2.64 9.10
C GLY A 25 3.87 1.33 9.20
N ARG A 26 3.94 0.76 10.42
CA ARG A 26 4.63 -0.51 10.67
C ARG A 26 3.99 -1.68 9.89
N LEU A 27 2.66 -1.74 9.80
CA LEU A 27 1.97 -2.74 8.97
C LEU A 27 2.36 -2.63 7.49
N THR A 28 2.50 -1.41 6.95
CA THR A 28 2.99 -1.22 5.58
C THR A 28 4.43 -1.74 5.42
N ASP A 29 5.31 -1.46 6.37
CA ASP A 29 6.70 -1.97 6.33
C ASP A 29 6.73 -3.50 6.34
N LEU A 30 5.93 -4.15 7.20
CA LEU A 30 5.83 -5.61 7.28
C LEU A 30 5.26 -6.25 6.01
N LEU A 31 4.23 -5.64 5.42
CA LEU A 31 3.64 -6.09 4.16
C LEU A 31 4.69 -6.21 3.06
N TRP A 32 5.60 -5.24 2.99
CA TRP A 32 6.57 -5.15 1.90
C TRP A 32 7.98 -5.64 2.25
N LYS A 33 8.26 -6.01 3.51
CA LYS A 33 9.56 -6.50 3.97
C LYS A 33 10.12 -7.59 3.02
N ASN A 34 11.38 -7.48 2.61
CA ASN A 34 11.95 -8.51 1.72
C ASN A 34 12.30 -9.81 2.47
N LYS A 35 12.61 -9.69 3.77
CA LYS A 35 12.95 -10.83 4.64
C LYS A 35 11.69 -11.46 5.25
N GLU A 36 11.85 -12.67 5.79
CA GLU A 36 10.83 -13.34 6.60
C GLU A 36 10.43 -12.49 7.82
N LEU A 37 9.22 -12.76 8.32
CA LEU A 37 8.71 -12.13 9.54
C LEU A 37 9.38 -12.75 10.76
N THR A 38 9.89 -11.89 11.65
CA THR A 38 10.44 -12.31 12.95
C THR A 38 9.32 -12.67 13.92
N GLU A 39 9.64 -13.36 15.02
CA GLU A 39 8.66 -13.66 16.08
C GLU A 39 8.00 -12.39 16.67
N ASN A 40 8.77 -11.30 16.76
CA ASN A 40 8.24 -10.00 17.18
C ASN A 40 7.25 -9.42 16.17
N ASP A 41 7.50 -9.61 14.86
CA ASP A 41 6.58 -9.18 13.81
C ASP A 41 5.29 -10.00 13.85
N LYS A 42 5.40 -11.32 14.02
CA LYS A 42 4.25 -12.23 14.14
C LYS A 42 3.40 -11.91 15.36
N SER A 43 4.04 -11.68 16.52
CA SER A 43 3.34 -11.31 17.76
C SER A 43 2.59 -9.99 17.62
N PHE A 44 3.23 -8.98 17.00
CA PHE A 44 2.59 -7.70 16.70
C PHE A 44 1.40 -7.85 15.74
N LEU A 45 1.52 -8.66 14.69
CA LEU A 45 0.41 -8.92 13.77
C LEU A 45 -0.75 -9.62 14.45
N LEU A 46 -0.48 -10.58 15.32
CA LEU A 46 -1.50 -11.31 16.07
C LEU A 46 -2.28 -10.37 17.02
N GLU A 47 -1.57 -9.51 17.74
CA GLU A 47 -2.16 -8.48 18.60
C GLU A 47 -3.10 -7.57 17.79
N LEU A 48 -2.61 -7.02 16.68
CA LEU A 48 -3.39 -6.09 15.86
C LEU A 48 -4.58 -6.76 15.16
N ALA A 49 -4.47 -8.02 14.75
CA ALA A 49 -5.59 -8.77 14.20
C ALA A 49 -6.74 -8.95 15.22
N GLY A 50 -6.41 -8.97 16.52
CA GLY A 50 -7.38 -9.02 17.61
C GLY A 50 -7.93 -7.64 18.05
N SER A 51 -7.50 -6.54 17.42
CA SER A 51 -7.90 -5.18 17.79
C SER A 51 -9.42 -4.95 17.64
N SER A 52 -9.94 -4.03 18.45
CA SER A 52 -11.31 -3.50 18.30
C SER A 52 -11.42 -2.51 17.13
N ASP A 53 -10.31 -1.97 16.65
CA ASP A 53 -10.27 -1.16 15.44
C ASP A 53 -10.30 -2.05 14.20
N ASP A 54 -11.44 -2.05 13.51
CA ASP A 54 -11.65 -2.88 12.32
C ASP A 54 -10.71 -2.54 11.16
N ALA A 55 -10.27 -1.30 11.02
CA ALA A 55 -9.34 -0.92 9.96
C ALA A 55 -7.95 -1.50 10.22
N ILE A 56 -7.47 -1.40 11.47
CA ILE A 56 -6.19 -1.98 11.89
C ILE A 56 -6.22 -3.50 11.81
N ALA A 57 -7.27 -4.12 12.35
CA ALA A 57 -7.42 -5.58 12.33
C ALA A 57 -7.49 -6.11 10.89
N SER A 58 -8.22 -5.45 10.00
CA SER A 58 -8.30 -5.84 8.59
C SER A 58 -6.94 -5.69 7.89
N LYS A 59 -6.19 -4.62 8.17
CA LYS A 59 -4.86 -4.45 7.60
C LYS A 59 -3.86 -5.48 8.12
N ALA A 60 -3.89 -5.79 9.41
CA ALA A 60 -3.07 -6.85 10.00
C ALA A 60 -3.38 -8.22 9.38
N LEU A 61 -4.67 -8.51 9.12
CA LEU A 61 -5.11 -9.71 8.41
C LEU A 61 -4.57 -9.78 6.98
N VAL A 62 -4.64 -8.68 6.22
CA VAL A 62 -4.04 -8.59 4.88
C VAL A 62 -2.54 -8.88 4.95
N VAL A 63 -1.81 -8.24 5.87
CA VAL A 63 -0.36 -8.46 6.02
C VAL A 63 -0.05 -9.90 6.38
N GLY A 64 -0.73 -10.48 7.38
CA GLY A 64 -0.51 -11.86 7.79
C GLY A 64 -0.73 -12.86 6.65
N THR A 65 -1.76 -12.62 5.84
CA THR A 65 -2.11 -13.46 4.67
C THR A 65 -1.07 -13.34 3.57
N VAL A 66 -0.75 -12.12 3.14
CA VAL A 66 0.20 -11.85 2.07
C VAL A 66 1.61 -12.35 2.43
N ARG A 67 1.97 -12.28 3.71
CA ARG A 67 3.27 -12.74 4.20
C ARG A 67 3.33 -14.21 4.52
N ASN A 68 2.22 -14.93 4.39
CA ASN A 68 2.08 -16.32 4.76
C ASN A 68 2.76 -16.60 6.11
N ALA A 69 2.39 -15.81 7.14
CA ALA A 69 2.96 -16.01 8.47
C ALA A 69 2.73 -17.47 8.90
N SER A 70 3.75 -18.13 9.45
CA SER A 70 3.65 -19.53 9.94
C SER A 70 2.45 -19.77 10.85
N ASP A 71 1.99 -18.72 11.53
CA ASP A 71 0.86 -18.71 12.45
C ASP A 71 -0.39 -18.06 11.86
N ILE A 72 -0.55 -18.06 10.53
CA ILE A 72 -1.71 -17.45 9.85
C ILE A 72 -3.04 -17.97 10.39
N GLY A 73 -3.11 -19.26 10.80
CA GLY A 73 -4.29 -19.80 11.48
C GLY A 73 -4.71 -19.00 12.72
N LYS A 74 -3.76 -18.64 13.58
CA LYS A 74 -4.01 -17.83 14.79
C LYS A 74 -4.44 -16.40 14.44
N ILE A 75 -3.85 -15.82 13.40
CA ILE A 75 -4.23 -14.48 12.90
C ILE A 75 -5.66 -14.50 12.37
N LEU A 76 -6.04 -15.54 11.62
CA LEU A 76 -7.41 -15.73 11.13
C LEU A 76 -8.41 -15.89 12.28
N ASP A 77 -8.07 -16.69 13.30
CA ASP A 77 -8.89 -16.87 14.49
C ASP A 77 -9.06 -15.56 15.28
N ALA A 78 -7.98 -14.79 15.45
CA ALA A 78 -8.01 -13.49 16.12
C ALA A 78 -8.92 -12.49 15.37
N ALA A 79 -8.79 -12.41 14.04
CA ALA A 79 -9.64 -11.56 13.21
C ALA A 79 -11.12 -11.98 13.28
N ALA A 80 -11.39 -13.29 13.30
CA ALA A 80 -12.74 -13.86 13.35
C ALA A 80 -13.40 -13.85 14.75
N LYS A 81 -12.66 -13.49 15.80
CA LYS A 81 -13.16 -13.50 17.20
C LYS A 81 -14.42 -12.64 17.41
N ILE A 82 -14.60 -11.59 16.61
CA ILE A 82 -15.86 -10.83 16.56
C ILE A 82 -16.69 -11.39 15.40
N PRO A 83 -17.76 -12.17 15.66
CA PRO A 83 -18.40 -13.01 14.64
C PRO A 83 -19.17 -12.25 13.56
N LYS A 84 -19.36 -10.93 13.72
CA LYS A 84 -20.15 -10.09 12.82
C LYS A 84 -19.25 -8.96 12.30
N GLY A 85 -18.93 -9.00 11.02
CA GLY A 85 -18.16 -7.94 10.37
C GLY A 85 -17.36 -8.41 9.17
N LYS A 86 -16.90 -7.45 8.36
CA LYS A 86 -16.15 -7.67 7.12
C LYS A 86 -14.88 -8.50 7.36
N ARG A 87 -14.19 -8.28 8.48
CA ARG A 87 -12.97 -9.00 8.84
C ARG A 87 -13.18 -10.51 9.08
N ALA A 88 -14.29 -10.90 9.71
CA ALA A 88 -14.60 -12.30 9.97
C ALA A 88 -14.94 -13.01 8.64
N GLU A 89 -15.66 -12.32 7.75
CA GLU A 89 -15.92 -12.81 6.40
C GLU A 89 -14.63 -12.97 5.58
N VAL A 90 -13.74 -11.99 5.60
CA VAL A 90 -12.44 -12.05 4.92
C VAL A 90 -11.60 -13.21 5.47
N ALA A 91 -11.51 -13.36 6.81
CA ALA A 91 -10.77 -14.45 7.43
C ALA A 91 -11.31 -15.83 7.04
N ARG A 92 -12.64 -16.01 7.02
CA ARG A 92 -13.28 -17.25 6.53
C ARG A 92 -12.92 -17.52 5.07
N GLN A 93 -13.04 -16.52 4.19
CA GLN A 93 -12.74 -16.70 2.77
C GLN A 93 -11.27 -17.03 2.51
N ILE A 94 -10.33 -16.45 3.28
CA ILE A 94 -8.91 -16.80 3.21
C ILE A 94 -8.69 -18.25 3.66
N ARG A 95 -9.30 -18.68 4.76
CA ARG A 95 -9.18 -20.06 5.25
C ARG A 95 -9.64 -21.07 4.20
N GLU A 96 -10.83 -20.86 3.64
CA GLU A 96 -11.35 -21.73 2.59
C GLU A 96 -10.47 -21.71 1.33
N ALA A 97 -9.88 -20.56 0.98
CA ALA A 97 -8.96 -20.46 -0.14
C ALA A 97 -7.65 -21.26 0.10
N MET A 98 -7.12 -21.21 1.32
CA MET A 98 -5.94 -22.00 1.72
C MET A 98 -6.18 -23.50 1.67
N GLU A 99 -7.39 -23.96 2.01
CA GLU A 99 -7.78 -25.38 1.96
C GLU A 99 -7.92 -25.89 0.51
N GLN A 100 -8.25 -24.99 -0.43
CA GLN A 100 -8.56 -25.33 -1.82
C GLN A 100 -7.37 -25.19 -2.78
N GLY A 101 -6.29 -24.52 -2.36
CA GLY A 101 -5.07 -24.38 -3.16
C GLY A 101 -4.34 -23.06 -2.91
N GLU A 102 -3.80 -22.47 -3.98
CA GLU A 102 -3.16 -21.14 -3.89
C GLU A 102 -4.21 -20.04 -3.62
N ILE A 103 -3.92 -19.19 -2.64
CA ILE A 103 -4.84 -18.13 -2.16
C ILE A 103 -5.25 -17.19 -3.30
N ALA A 104 -4.30 -16.63 -4.06
CA ALA A 104 -4.61 -15.60 -5.06
C ALA A 104 -5.51 -16.12 -6.21
N PRO A 105 -5.25 -17.28 -6.84
CA PRO A 105 -6.16 -17.87 -7.83
C PRO A 105 -7.55 -18.16 -7.28
N GLU A 106 -7.66 -18.73 -6.07
CA GLU A 106 -8.95 -19.10 -5.49
C GLU A 106 -9.79 -17.88 -5.10
N LEU A 107 -9.18 -16.87 -4.47
CA LEU A 107 -9.85 -15.59 -4.21
C LEU A 107 -10.29 -14.89 -5.51
N THR A 108 -9.46 -14.96 -6.55
CA THR A 108 -9.78 -14.39 -7.87
C THR A 108 -11.02 -15.05 -8.46
N ARG A 109 -11.07 -16.39 -8.45
CA ARG A 109 -12.21 -17.17 -8.94
C ARG A 109 -13.52 -16.77 -8.24
N ARG A 110 -13.47 -16.60 -6.91
CA ARG A 110 -14.63 -16.18 -6.09
C ARG A 110 -15.13 -14.80 -6.48
N LEU A 111 -14.21 -13.84 -6.62
CA LEU A 111 -14.57 -12.47 -6.99
C LEU A 111 -15.16 -12.39 -8.41
N LEU A 112 -14.65 -13.19 -9.36
CA LEU A 112 -15.19 -13.24 -10.71
C LEU A 112 -16.57 -13.91 -10.80
N SER A 113 -16.91 -14.80 -9.86
CA SER A 113 -18.23 -15.44 -9.82
C SER A 113 -19.36 -14.54 -9.31
N ARG A 114 -19.05 -13.30 -8.92
CA ARG A 114 -20.00 -12.36 -8.31
C ARG A 114 -20.01 -11.04 -9.10
N PRO A 115 -21.17 -10.35 -9.16
CA PRO A 115 -21.22 -9.03 -9.77
C PRO A 115 -20.38 -8.05 -8.96
N TYR A 116 -19.60 -7.22 -9.65
CA TYR A 116 -18.88 -6.13 -9.00
C TYR A 116 -19.85 -5.03 -8.56
N VAL A 117 -19.78 -4.67 -7.28
CA VAL A 117 -20.56 -3.58 -6.70
C VAL A 117 -19.59 -2.59 -6.06
N ARG A 118 -19.75 -1.29 -6.40
CA ARG A 118 -19.01 -0.20 -5.74
C ARG A 118 -19.79 0.28 -4.54
N TYR A 119 -19.09 0.38 -3.41
CA TYR A 119 -19.65 0.86 -2.16
C TYR A 119 -18.94 2.14 -1.72
N SER A 120 -19.61 2.95 -0.90
CA SER A 120 -19.03 4.15 -0.28
C SER A 120 -18.04 3.83 0.85
N ALA A 121 -18.08 2.62 1.39
CA ALA A 121 -17.16 2.14 2.43
C ALA A 121 -16.54 0.80 2.00
N PRO A 122 -15.26 0.53 2.34
CA PRO A 122 -14.57 -0.71 1.96
C PRO A 122 -15.35 -1.96 2.39
N GLN A 123 -15.56 -2.92 1.49
CA GLN A 123 -16.21 -4.21 1.76
C GLN A 123 -15.20 -5.35 1.81
N ALA A 124 -15.64 -6.55 2.21
CA ALA A 124 -14.80 -7.75 2.24
C ALA A 124 -14.06 -7.96 0.91
N ASP A 125 -14.76 -7.81 -0.22
CA ASP A 125 -14.19 -7.96 -1.57
C ASP A 125 -13.04 -6.98 -1.86
N ASP A 126 -13.05 -5.77 -1.29
CA ASP A 126 -11.95 -4.81 -1.45
C ASP A 126 -10.68 -5.29 -0.74
N PHE A 127 -10.82 -5.92 0.44
CA PHE A 127 -9.68 -6.53 1.14
C PHE A 127 -9.16 -7.76 0.38
N LEU A 128 -10.04 -8.56 -0.21
CA LEU A 128 -9.62 -9.72 -1.02
C LEU A 128 -8.84 -9.27 -2.27
N ARG A 129 -9.33 -8.24 -2.98
CA ARG A 129 -8.61 -7.64 -4.11
C ARG A 129 -7.23 -7.12 -3.69
N ASN A 130 -7.15 -6.43 -2.54
CA ASN A 130 -5.88 -5.95 -2.02
C ASN A 130 -4.88 -7.10 -1.76
N ILE A 131 -5.32 -8.19 -1.13
CA ILE A 131 -4.50 -9.39 -0.90
C ILE A 131 -4.00 -9.96 -2.24
N ILE A 132 -4.88 -10.12 -3.22
CA ILE A 132 -4.52 -10.63 -4.55
C ILE A 132 -3.45 -9.75 -5.20
N VAL A 133 -3.65 -8.42 -5.22
CA VAL A 133 -2.71 -7.46 -5.80
C VAL A 133 -1.35 -7.53 -5.10
N CYS A 134 -1.33 -7.53 -3.78
CA CYS A 134 -0.08 -7.61 -3.02
C CYS A 134 0.66 -8.93 -3.28
N LEU A 135 -0.04 -10.06 -3.34
CA LEU A 135 0.56 -11.36 -3.68
C LEU A 135 1.16 -11.37 -5.09
N ILE A 136 0.43 -10.85 -6.08
CA ILE A 136 0.90 -10.74 -7.47
C ILE A 136 2.16 -9.87 -7.56
N VAL A 137 2.13 -8.68 -6.95
CA VAL A 137 3.25 -7.73 -6.98
C VAL A 137 4.49 -8.32 -6.29
N ARG A 138 4.32 -8.97 -5.13
CA ARG A 138 5.43 -9.63 -4.43
C ARG A 138 6.05 -10.74 -5.27
N LYS A 139 5.24 -11.63 -5.85
CA LYS A 139 5.72 -12.69 -6.73
C LYS A 139 6.47 -12.12 -7.94
N ALA A 140 5.97 -11.03 -8.52
CA ALA A 140 6.62 -10.35 -9.65
C ALA A 140 7.99 -9.78 -9.26
N ARG A 141 8.10 -9.13 -8.09
CA ARG A 141 9.38 -8.63 -7.54
C ARG A 141 10.39 -9.74 -7.28
N GLU A 142 9.96 -10.80 -6.60
CA GLU A 142 10.82 -11.94 -6.23
C GLU A 142 11.39 -12.63 -7.47
N ASN A 143 10.62 -12.67 -8.56
CA ASN A 143 11.07 -13.23 -9.85
C ASN A 143 11.74 -12.21 -10.77
N ASN A 144 11.85 -10.93 -10.36
CA ASN A 144 12.33 -9.81 -11.18
C ASN A 144 11.69 -9.79 -12.58
N LYS A 145 10.35 -9.90 -12.62
CA LYS A 145 9.56 -9.94 -13.85
C LYS A 145 8.32 -9.06 -13.73
N LEU A 146 7.77 -8.70 -14.88
CA LEU A 146 6.42 -8.13 -14.96
C LEU A 146 5.40 -9.12 -14.39
N PRO A 147 4.32 -8.64 -13.75
CA PRO A 147 3.17 -9.49 -13.41
C PRO A 147 2.63 -10.20 -14.66
N GLU A 148 2.80 -11.52 -14.74
CA GLU A 148 2.55 -12.30 -15.98
C GLU A 148 1.06 -12.35 -16.37
N GLN A 149 0.13 -12.22 -15.41
CA GLN A 149 -1.31 -12.20 -15.66
C GLN A 149 -2.02 -11.31 -14.63
N LEU A 150 -2.66 -10.24 -15.10
CA LEU A 150 -3.59 -9.47 -14.28
C LEU A 150 -4.97 -10.14 -14.38
N PRO A 151 -5.56 -10.59 -13.26
CA PRO A 151 -6.94 -11.03 -13.25
C PRO A 151 -7.87 -9.99 -13.88
N ALA A 152 -8.94 -10.44 -14.55
CA ALA A 152 -9.99 -9.58 -15.10
C ALA A 152 -10.89 -8.99 -13.99
N LEU A 153 -10.28 -8.58 -12.88
CA LEU A 153 -10.95 -7.95 -11.75
C LEU A 153 -10.99 -6.44 -11.96
N PRO A 154 -12.08 -5.78 -11.54
CA PRO A 154 -12.13 -4.33 -11.50
C PRO A 154 -11.24 -3.83 -10.36
N TYR A 155 -10.05 -3.36 -10.73
CA TYR A 155 -9.09 -2.77 -9.80
C TYR A 155 -9.34 -1.27 -9.63
N ASP A 156 -9.16 -0.79 -8.40
CA ASP A 156 -9.15 0.65 -8.14
C ASP A 156 -7.83 1.31 -8.62
N PHE A 157 -7.73 2.63 -8.48
CA PHE A 157 -6.54 3.36 -8.90
C PHE A 157 -5.27 2.92 -8.15
N PHE A 158 -5.36 2.63 -6.85
CA PHE A 158 -4.19 2.24 -6.03
C PHE A 158 -3.69 0.86 -6.43
N GLU A 159 -4.62 -0.08 -6.60
CA GLU A 159 -4.37 -1.43 -7.06
C GLU A 159 -3.73 -1.44 -8.45
N GLN A 160 -4.29 -0.71 -9.41
CA GLN A 160 -3.71 -0.57 -10.75
C GLN A 160 -2.32 0.03 -10.72
N SER A 161 -2.08 1.03 -9.86
CA SER A 161 -0.79 1.68 -9.71
C SER A 161 0.29 0.70 -9.22
N MET A 162 -0.05 -0.11 -8.21
CA MET A 162 0.85 -1.14 -7.68
C MET A 162 1.13 -2.24 -8.71
N LEU A 163 0.10 -2.73 -9.41
CA LEU A 163 0.27 -3.74 -10.46
C LEU A 163 1.14 -3.23 -11.62
N ARG A 164 0.95 -1.97 -12.01
CA ARG A 164 1.62 -1.39 -13.19
C ARG A 164 3.05 -0.93 -12.94
N TYR A 165 3.37 -0.41 -11.75
CA TYR A 165 4.67 0.21 -11.49
C TYR A 165 5.34 -0.31 -10.21
N GLY A 166 4.61 -1.07 -9.40
CA GLY A 166 5.11 -1.57 -8.12
C GLY A 166 5.92 -2.85 -8.22
N TYR A 167 6.20 -3.45 -9.37
CA TYR A 167 6.84 -4.77 -9.45
C TYR A 167 8.38 -4.76 -9.50
N PHE A 168 9.03 -3.60 -9.56
CA PHE A 168 10.49 -3.53 -9.61
C PHE A 168 11.13 -4.06 -8.31
N PRO A 169 12.29 -4.74 -8.37
CA PRO A 169 13.09 -5.01 -7.19
C PRO A 169 13.41 -3.73 -6.41
N GLU A 170 13.45 -3.78 -5.08
CA GLU A 170 13.57 -2.59 -4.22
C GLU A 170 14.83 -1.77 -4.52
N GLU A 171 15.93 -2.40 -4.91
CA GLU A 171 17.19 -1.74 -5.27
C GLU A 171 17.12 -0.94 -6.58
N LYS A 172 16.16 -1.23 -7.45
CA LYS A 172 15.92 -0.53 -8.74
C LYS A 172 14.63 0.28 -8.76
N ALA A 173 13.81 0.14 -7.72
CA ALA A 173 12.45 0.68 -7.68
C ALA A 173 12.40 2.19 -7.90
N PHE A 174 13.18 2.96 -7.13
CA PHE A 174 13.16 4.41 -7.24
C PHE A 174 13.60 4.87 -8.63
N SER A 175 14.75 4.41 -9.13
CA SER A 175 15.28 4.85 -10.42
C SER A 175 14.35 4.47 -11.57
N SER A 176 13.76 3.27 -11.54
CA SER A 176 12.83 2.80 -12.58
C SER A 176 11.53 3.59 -12.58
N ILE A 177 10.91 3.77 -11.40
CA ILE A 177 9.65 4.53 -11.30
C ILE A 177 9.87 6.01 -11.62
N PHE A 178 11.02 6.57 -11.23
CA PHE A 178 11.39 7.94 -11.54
C PHE A 178 11.65 8.16 -13.04
N ALA A 179 12.24 7.19 -13.75
CA ALA A 179 12.36 7.25 -15.20
C ALA A 179 10.97 7.29 -15.88
N ILE A 180 10.03 6.48 -15.39
CA ILE A 180 8.65 6.48 -15.88
C ILE A 180 7.97 7.84 -15.64
N MET A 181 8.17 8.45 -14.47
CA MET A 181 7.69 9.81 -14.18
C MET A 181 8.23 10.81 -15.21
N TYR A 182 9.51 10.73 -15.57
CA TYR A 182 10.12 11.60 -16.57
C TYR A 182 9.57 11.39 -17.99
N GLU A 183 9.47 10.14 -18.42
CA GLU A 183 8.92 9.78 -19.74
C GLU A 183 7.45 10.21 -19.91
N ASN A 184 6.74 10.42 -18.80
CA ASN A 184 5.31 10.74 -18.77
C ASN A 184 5.03 12.06 -18.05
N LEU A 185 5.90 13.07 -18.23
CA LEU A 185 5.86 14.33 -17.48
C LEU A 185 4.49 15.03 -17.49
N ASP A 186 3.81 15.05 -18.64
CA ASP A 186 2.52 15.73 -18.82
C ASP A 186 1.32 14.90 -18.33
N ASN A 187 1.54 13.65 -17.94
CA ASN A 187 0.49 12.74 -17.51
C ASN A 187 0.37 12.69 -15.98
N ILE A 188 -0.45 13.59 -15.41
CA ILE A 188 -0.68 13.69 -13.96
C ILE A 188 -1.16 12.35 -13.36
N ALA A 189 -1.99 11.59 -14.07
CA ALA A 189 -2.45 10.29 -13.59
C ALA A 189 -1.29 9.29 -13.46
N CYS A 190 -0.34 9.31 -14.41
CA CYS A 190 0.89 8.53 -14.31
C CYS A 190 1.76 8.97 -13.13
N GLN A 191 1.94 10.28 -12.92
CA GLN A 191 2.70 10.80 -11.79
C GLN A 191 2.13 10.30 -10.45
N ASN A 192 0.81 10.41 -10.28
CA ASN A 192 0.12 9.93 -9.09
C ASN A 192 0.24 8.42 -8.92
N ALA A 193 0.17 7.65 -10.01
CA ALA A 193 0.31 6.20 -9.95
C ALA A 193 1.73 5.78 -9.56
N CYS A 194 2.75 6.47 -10.08
CA CYS A 194 4.15 6.26 -9.73
C CYS A 194 4.41 6.56 -8.25
N MET A 195 3.82 7.63 -7.73
CA MET A 195 3.87 7.98 -6.31
C MET A 195 3.23 6.93 -5.39
N VAL A 196 2.07 6.39 -5.78
CA VAL A 196 1.44 5.28 -5.08
C VAL A 196 2.36 4.05 -5.10
N ALA A 197 2.92 3.71 -6.26
CA ALA A 197 3.82 2.58 -6.40
C ALA A 197 5.09 2.71 -5.52
N LEU A 198 5.68 3.89 -5.43
CA LEU A 198 6.81 4.16 -4.52
C LEU A 198 6.47 3.94 -3.04
N SER A 199 5.19 4.05 -2.66
CA SER A 199 4.73 3.81 -1.28
C SER A 199 4.60 2.32 -0.96
N ALA A 200 4.62 1.46 -1.97
CA ALA A 200 4.43 0.02 -1.85
C ALA A 200 5.75 -0.75 -1.61
N TYR A 201 6.75 -0.17 -0.93
CA TYR A 201 8.04 -0.80 -0.65
C TYR A 201 8.32 -0.85 0.85
N SER A 202 9.29 -1.68 1.28
CA SER A 202 9.57 -1.88 2.70
C SER A 202 10.22 -0.66 3.34
N ARG A 203 11.04 0.06 2.56
CA ARG A 203 11.65 1.34 2.96
C ARG A 203 11.00 2.53 2.26
N ILE A 204 11.25 3.71 2.82
CA ILE A 204 11.02 4.98 2.14
C ILE A 204 12.27 5.34 1.35
N PHE A 205 12.11 5.69 0.07
CA PHE A 205 13.18 6.21 -0.78
C PHE A 205 13.47 7.68 -0.48
N PHE A 206 13.77 7.97 0.80
CA PHE A 206 13.83 9.34 1.31
C PHE A 206 14.94 10.15 0.65
N ARG A 207 16.17 9.63 0.69
CA ARG A 207 17.35 10.32 0.16
C ARG A 207 17.22 10.49 -1.35
N GLU A 208 16.82 9.44 -2.04
CA GLU A 208 16.62 9.47 -3.48
C GLU A 208 15.57 10.50 -3.89
N ALA A 209 14.44 10.58 -3.17
CA ALA A 209 13.41 11.58 -3.43
C ALA A 209 13.90 13.01 -3.15
N ILE A 210 14.58 13.24 -2.02
CA ILE A 210 15.09 14.57 -1.64
C ILE A 210 16.14 15.07 -2.62
N ASP A 211 17.05 14.21 -3.08
CA ASP A 211 18.05 14.55 -4.08
C ASP A 211 17.40 15.05 -5.38
N LYS A 212 16.28 14.43 -5.79
CA LYS A 212 15.55 14.87 -6.99
C LYS A 212 14.71 16.11 -6.76
N VAL A 213 14.14 16.28 -5.56
CA VAL A 213 13.38 17.48 -5.17
C VAL A 213 14.25 18.73 -5.12
N THR A 214 15.50 18.62 -4.68
CA THR A 214 16.41 19.76 -4.50
C THR A 214 17.16 20.18 -5.75
N VAL A 215 17.26 19.30 -6.76
CA VAL A 215 17.85 19.61 -8.07
C VAL A 215 16.91 20.51 -8.88
N LYS A 216 17.41 21.66 -9.33
CA LYS A 216 16.64 22.67 -10.07
C LYS A 216 16.14 22.17 -11.43
N ASP A 217 16.91 21.30 -12.08
CA ASP A 217 16.60 20.77 -13.41
C ASP A 217 15.51 19.69 -13.38
N THR A 218 15.16 19.17 -12.18
CA THR A 218 14.02 18.26 -12.06
C THR A 218 12.72 19.02 -12.33
N PRO A 219 11.87 18.55 -13.26
CA PRO A 219 10.60 19.18 -13.57
C PRO A 219 9.75 19.43 -12.32
N LYS A 220 9.09 20.60 -12.29
CA LYS A 220 8.28 21.03 -11.13
C LYS A 220 7.25 19.96 -10.72
N THR A 221 6.53 19.39 -11.67
CA THR A 221 5.54 18.33 -11.43
C THR A 221 6.13 17.14 -10.69
N ILE A 222 7.29 16.65 -11.13
CA ILE A 222 7.97 15.50 -10.50
C ILE A 222 8.42 15.87 -9.08
N ARG A 223 8.98 17.06 -8.87
CA ARG A 223 9.37 17.53 -7.53
C ARG A 223 8.17 17.60 -6.58
N GLU A 224 7.03 18.12 -7.05
CA GLU A 224 5.79 18.19 -6.27
C GLU A 224 5.24 16.79 -5.95
N THR A 225 5.24 15.88 -6.93
CA THR A 225 4.83 14.48 -6.74
C THR A 225 5.73 13.75 -5.74
N LEU A 226 7.05 13.92 -5.80
CA LEU A 226 7.98 13.32 -4.85
C LEU A 226 7.86 13.91 -3.44
N LEU A 227 7.61 15.21 -3.31
CA LEU A 227 7.28 15.82 -2.01
C LEU A 227 5.99 15.24 -1.43
N PHE A 228 4.98 15.01 -2.27
CA PHE A 228 3.73 14.41 -1.83
C PHE A 228 3.92 12.95 -1.42
N TYR A 229 4.68 12.16 -2.18
CA TYR A 229 5.12 10.82 -1.80
C TYR A 229 5.72 10.80 -0.38
N LEU A 230 6.65 11.72 -0.09
CA LEU A 230 7.28 11.84 1.21
C LEU A 230 6.27 12.19 2.31
N ARG A 231 5.35 13.12 2.05
CA ARG A 231 4.29 13.49 3.01
C ARG A 231 3.35 12.31 3.31
N MET A 232 2.96 11.53 2.29
CA MET A 232 2.13 10.34 2.46
C MET A 232 2.81 9.27 3.33
N ASN A 233 4.14 9.19 3.28
CA ASN A 233 4.92 8.21 4.04
C ASN A 233 5.51 8.78 5.33
N ARG A 234 5.10 9.99 5.76
CA ARG A 234 5.67 10.69 6.92
C ARG A 234 5.63 9.85 8.21
N ASN A 235 4.59 9.05 8.43
CA ASN A 235 4.46 8.24 9.64
C ASN A 235 5.47 7.10 9.73
N ARG A 236 6.03 6.70 8.58
CA ARG A 236 7.07 5.67 8.48
C ARG A 236 8.49 6.25 8.63
N MET A 237 8.62 7.59 8.66
CA MET A 237 9.91 8.27 8.78
C MET A 237 10.37 8.35 10.23
N ASP A 238 11.69 8.30 10.40
CA ASP A 238 12.32 8.68 11.68
C ASP A 238 12.24 10.19 11.92
N SER A 239 12.65 10.62 13.12
CA SER A 239 12.58 12.01 13.56
C SER A 239 13.47 12.95 12.73
N ASP A 240 14.60 12.47 12.23
CA ASP A 240 15.55 13.30 11.49
C ASP A 240 15.09 13.51 10.05
N GLN A 241 14.57 12.46 9.41
CA GLN A 241 13.88 12.52 8.13
C GLN A 241 12.70 13.49 8.17
N LYS A 242 11.87 13.45 9.24
CA LYS A 242 10.75 14.38 9.42
C LYS A 242 11.21 15.83 9.49
N LYS A 243 12.24 16.13 10.29
CA LYS A 243 12.80 17.48 10.43
C LYS A 243 13.39 17.99 9.11
N GLU A 244 14.10 17.13 8.39
CA GLU A 244 14.69 17.49 7.10
C GLU A 244 13.62 17.78 6.04
N LEU A 245 12.59 16.94 5.96
CA LEU A 245 11.44 17.18 5.09
C LEU A 245 10.78 18.52 5.39
N ASP A 246 10.58 18.85 6.67
CA ASP A 246 9.97 20.13 7.09
C ASP A 246 10.83 21.33 6.68
N LYS A 247 12.15 21.22 6.80
CA LYS A 247 13.10 22.24 6.36
C LYS A 247 13.00 22.47 4.84
N ILE A 248 12.96 21.40 4.06
CA ILE A 248 12.89 21.48 2.60
C ILE A 248 11.55 22.06 2.14
N ILE A 249 10.43 21.65 2.76
CA ILE A 249 9.11 22.21 2.47
C ILE A 249 9.09 23.72 2.75
N LYS A 250 9.65 24.16 3.88
CA LYS A 250 9.76 25.59 4.22
C LYS A 250 10.59 26.38 3.20
N GLN A 251 11.68 25.81 2.71
CA GLN A 251 12.55 26.45 1.71
C GLN A 251 11.88 26.57 0.35
N LEU A 252 11.10 25.56 -0.06
CA LEU A 252 10.45 25.53 -1.37
C LEU A 252 9.10 26.27 -1.39
N TYR A 253 8.41 26.38 -0.25
CA TYR A 253 7.10 27.01 -0.12
C TYR A 253 7.03 27.93 1.10
N PRO A 254 7.83 29.01 1.16
CA PRO A 254 7.87 29.92 2.31
C PRO A 254 6.52 30.60 2.61
N GLU A 255 5.65 30.71 1.61
CA GLU A 255 4.33 31.36 1.73
C GLU A 255 3.27 30.51 2.43
N ASN A 256 3.47 29.19 2.53
CA ASN A 256 2.52 28.25 3.17
C ASN A 256 2.79 28.03 4.67
N THR A 257 3.64 28.87 5.30
CA THR A 257 4.03 28.74 6.72
C THR A 257 3.64 29.93 7.59
N LYS A 258 2.64 30.71 7.17
CA LYS A 258 1.99 31.72 8.01
C LYS A 258 0.70 31.18 8.62
#